data_AF-A0A948XP96-F1
#
_entry.id   AF-A0A948XP96-F1
#
_cell.length_a   1.000
_cell.length_b   1.000
_cell.length_c   1.000
_cell.angle_alpha   90.00
_cell.angle_beta   90.00
_cell.angle_gamma   90.00
#
_symmetry.space_group_name_H-M   'P 1'
#
loop_
_entity.id
_entity.type
_entity.pdbx_description
1 polymer ?
#
loop_
_entity_poly.entity_id
_entity_poly.type
_entity_poly.pdbx_seq_one_letter_code
_entity_poly.pdbx_strand_id
1 'polypeptide(L)'
;MTHFRAATGVVDRLQGLPLPNDITLYAIAVSSKPNLDGVVDPDAIVSHRPVAIEFSLERNELRSKSRVSIPLIEGAWGQIYIQLHDAAGVPYGKGVAAMGGLAAHWLDAAPDMITVTAPVTRH
;
A
#
# COMPACT_ATOMS: atom_id res chain seq x y z
N MET A 1 6.93 -16.92 5.17
CA MET A 1 5.81 -15.97 4.95
C MET A 1 5.90 -14.91 6.04
N THR A 2 5.88 -13.62 5.69
CA THR A 2 6.02 -12.53 6.66
C THR A 2 4.71 -11.77 6.77
N HIS A 3 4.11 -11.74 7.96
CA HIS A 3 2.89 -10.99 8.19
C HIS A 3 3.16 -9.50 8.23
N PHE A 4 2.24 -8.70 7.68
CA PHE A 4 2.33 -7.26 7.74
C PHE A 4 0.99 -6.56 7.96
N ARG A 5 1.10 -5.32 8.44
CA ARG A 5 0.04 -4.32 8.44
C ARG A 5 0.56 -3.08 7.73
N ALA A 6 -0.28 -2.42 6.93
CA ALA A 6 0.09 -1.16 6.28
C ALA A 6 -0.98 -0.10 6.51
N ALA A 7 -0.57 1.02 7.10
CA ALA A 7 -1.35 2.25 7.10
C ALA A 7 -0.78 3.15 6.03
N THR A 8 -1.59 3.46 5.02
CA THR A 8 -1.19 4.30 3.89
C THR A 8 -1.92 5.64 3.95
N GLY A 9 -1.21 6.71 3.63
CA GLY A 9 -1.82 8.01 3.37
C GLY A 9 -2.05 8.18 1.87
N VAL A 10 -3.08 8.95 1.49
CA VAL A 10 -3.20 9.39 0.09
C VAL A 10 -1.99 10.23 -0.30
N VAL A 11 -1.60 10.13 -1.56
CA VAL A 11 -0.55 11.01 -2.11
C VAL A 11 -1.06 12.45 -2.25
N ASP A 12 -0.16 13.42 -2.27
CA ASP A 12 -0.51 14.86 -2.25
C ASP A 12 -1.48 15.27 -3.36
N ARG A 13 -1.36 14.67 -4.56
CA ARG A 13 -2.26 14.96 -5.70
C ARG A 13 -3.72 14.55 -5.47
N LEU A 14 -3.98 13.65 -4.51
CA LEU A 14 -5.32 13.20 -4.11
C LEU A 14 -5.73 13.77 -2.76
N GLN A 15 -4.92 14.67 -2.19
CA GLN A 15 -5.21 15.26 -0.89
C GLN A 15 -6.46 16.14 -0.97
N GLY A 16 -7.38 15.96 0.00
CA GLY A 16 -8.62 16.72 0.06
C GLY A 16 -9.74 16.20 -0.85
N LEU A 17 -9.49 15.16 -1.65
CA LEU A 17 -10.54 14.46 -2.37
C LEU A 17 -11.26 13.47 -1.43
N PRO A 18 -12.59 13.30 -1.56
CA PRO A 18 -13.31 12.30 -0.80
C PRO A 18 -12.84 10.91 -1.20
N LEU A 19 -12.68 10.03 -0.21
CA LEU A 19 -12.42 8.62 -0.48
C LEU A 19 -13.67 7.98 -1.11
N PRO A 20 -13.51 7.14 -2.15
CA PRO A 20 -14.62 6.39 -2.72
C PRO A 20 -15.16 5.35 -1.73
N ASN A 21 -16.43 4.96 -1.87
CA ASN A 21 -17.02 3.92 -1.03
C ASN A 21 -16.38 2.54 -1.25
N ASP A 22 -16.08 2.22 -2.51
CA ASP A 22 -15.38 1.00 -2.90
C ASP A 22 -14.37 1.35 -4.00
N ILE A 23 -13.18 0.74 -3.95
CA ILE A 23 -12.16 0.91 -4.98
C ILE A 23 -11.26 -0.32 -5.03
N THR A 24 -10.79 -0.66 -6.23
CA THR A 24 -9.67 -1.61 -6.39
C THR A 24 -8.40 -0.81 -6.63
N LEU A 25 -7.39 -1.04 -5.79
CA LEU A 25 -6.06 -0.49 -5.96
C LEU A 25 -5.04 -1.60 -6.14
N TYR A 26 -3.93 -1.29 -6.77
CA TYR A 26 -2.86 -2.22 -7.07
C TYR A 26 -1.66 -1.92 -6.19
N ALA A 27 -1.36 -2.83 -5.27
CA ALA A 27 -0.21 -2.72 -4.38
C ALA A 27 1.06 -3.20 -5.05
N ILE A 28 2.12 -2.43 -4.87
CA ILE A 28 3.50 -2.86 -5.06
C ILE A 28 4.26 -2.73 -3.74
N ALA A 29 5.26 -3.59 -3.56
CA ALA A 29 6.21 -3.47 -2.46
C ALA A 29 7.48 -2.80 -2.96
N VAL A 30 7.98 -1.82 -2.22
CA VAL A 30 9.21 -1.10 -2.55
C VAL A 30 10.18 -1.07 -1.36
N SER A 31 11.48 -1.13 -1.63
CA SER A 31 12.55 -1.15 -0.63
C SER A 31 12.93 0.23 -0.10
N SER A 32 12.52 1.30 -0.79
CA SER A 32 12.79 2.69 -0.42
C SER A 32 11.51 3.48 -0.22
N LYS A 33 11.57 4.54 0.58
CA LYS A 33 10.41 5.37 0.89
C LYS A 33 9.95 6.11 -0.38
N PRO A 34 8.66 6.01 -0.80
CA PRO A 34 8.16 6.76 -1.95
C PRO A 34 8.14 8.28 -1.70
N ASN A 35 8.37 9.06 -2.76
CA ASN A 35 8.24 10.51 -2.78
C ASN A 35 6.81 10.96 -2.47
N LEU A 36 6.62 12.22 -2.04
CA LEU A 36 5.31 12.77 -1.63
C LEU A 36 4.20 12.60 -2.67
N ASP A 37 4.56 12.77 -3.93
CA ASP A 37 3.71 12.58 -5.11
C ASP A 37 3.45 11.11 -5.48
N GLY A 38 4.09 10.18 -4.79
CA GLY A 38 4.02 8.75 -5.08
C GLY A 38 4.87 8.32 -6.28
N VAL A 39 5.89 9.08 -6.67
CA VAL A 39 6.88 8.53 -7.61
C VAL A 39 7.81 7.58 -6.87
N VAL A 40 8.05 6.41 -7.46
CA VAL A 40 9.04 5.42 -7.00
C VAL A 40 10.06 5.17 -8.09
N ASP A 41 11.29 4.91 -7.66
CA ASP A 41 12.34 4.38 -8.52
C ASP A 41 11.96 2.94 -8.93
N PRO A 42 11.90 2.61 -10.23
CA PRO A 42 11.64 1.24 -10.68
C PRO A 42 12.60 0.21 -10.06
N ASP A 43 13.84 0.58 -9.79
CA ASP A 43 14.84 -0.32 -9.20
C ASP A 43 14.59 -0.59 -7.71
N ALA A 44 13.75 0.22 -7.07
CA ALA A 44 13.31 0.00 -5.69
C ALA A 44 12.12 -0.96 -5.59
N ILE A 45 11.53 -1.40 -6.70
CA ILE A 45 10.39 -2.33 -6.68
C ILE A 45 10.89 -3.72 -6.33
N VAL A 46 10.37 -4.25 -5.22
CA VAL A 46 10.73 -5.57 -4.69
C VAL A 46 9.59 -6.57 -4.73
N SER A 47 8.43 -6.21 -5.29
CA SER A 47 7.36 -7.15 -5.62
C SER A 47 7.50 -7.67 -7.04
N HIS A 48 7.24 -8.97 -7.27
CA HIS A 48 7.26 -9.56 -8.62
C HIS A 48 6.21 -8.98 -9.57
N ARG A 49 5.06 -8.56 -9.02
CA ARG A 49 3.95 -8.00 -9.78
C ARG A 49 3.06 -7.14 -8.88
N PRO A 50 2.32 -6.18 -9.44
CA PRO A 50 1.25 -5.52 -8.71
C PRO A 50 0.17 -6.53 -8.26
N VAL A 51 -0.37 -6.32 -7.07
CA VAL A 51 -1.45 -7.14 -6.49
C VAL A 51 -2.70 -6.31 -6.34
N ALA A 52 -3.79 -6.73 -6.96
CA ALA A 52 -5.09 -6.07 -6.80
C ALA A 52 -5.61 -6.27 -5.38
N ILE A 53 -6.09 -5.19 -4.78
CA ILE A 53 -6.68 -5.16 -3.44
C ILE A 53 -7.99 -4.40 -3.55
N GLU A 54 -9.06 -5.07 -3.16
CA GLU A 54 -10.37 -4.44 -3.03
C GLU A 54 -10.46 -3.75 -1.68
N PHE A 55 -10.88 -2.49 -1.69
CA PHE A 55 -11.11 -1.70 -0.49
C PHE A 55 -12.57 -1.30 -0.38
N SER A 56 -13.04 -1.21 0.86
CA SER A 56 -14.30 -0.57 1.21
C SER A 56 -14.09 0.52 2.26
N LEU A 57 -14.85 1.60 2.16
CA LEU A 57 -14.81 2.72 3.10
C LEU A 57 -15.48 2.33 4.42
N GLU A 58 -14.73 2.42 5.52
CA GLU A 58 -15.22 2.26 6.87
C GLU A 58 -14.63 3.36 7.77
N ARG A 59 -15.49 4.12 8.45
CA ARG A 59 -15.09 5.17 9.42
C ARG A 59 -14.05 6.16 8.84
N ASN A 60 -14.26 6.61 7.60
CA ASN A 60 -13.37 7.50 6.84
C ASN A 60 -12.01 6.92 6.45
N GLU A 61 -11.86 5.60 6.46
CA GLU A 61 -10.68 4.90 5.97
C GLU A 61 -11.09 3.84 4.96
N LEU A 62 -10.33 3.69 3.88
CA LEU A 62 -10.45 2.52 3.03
C LEU A 62 -9.79 1.34 3.73
N ARG A 63 -10.49 0.21 3.88
CA ARG A 63 -9.96 -1.04 4.45
C ARG A 63 -9.98 -2.16 3.42
N SER A 64 -8.89 -2.92 3.33
CA SER A 64 -8.78 -4.07 2.43
C SER A 64 -9.77 -5.18 2.80
N LYS A 65 -10.61 -5.60 1.87
CA LYS A 65 -11.72 -6.55 2.11
C LYS A 65 -11.25 -8.00 2.24
N SER A 66 -10.14 -8.33 1.60
CA SER A 66 -9.65 -9.70 1.47
C SER A 66 -8.21 -9.83 1.97
N ARG A 67 -7.79 -11.08 2.18
CA ARG A 67 -6.38 -11.39 2.44
C ARG A 67 -5.56 -10.98 1.22
N VAL A 68 -4.44 -10.31 1.48
CA VAL A 68 -3.50 -9.86 0.45
C VAL A 68 -2.17 -10.56 0.63
N SER A 69 -1.69 -11.18 -0.44
CA SER A 69 -0.38 -11.84 -0.49
C SER A 69 0.46 -11.20 -1.59
N ILE A 70 1.55 -10.53 -1.22
CA ILE A 70 2.45 -9.84 -2.16
C ILE A 70 3.70 -10.71 -2.37
N PRO A 71 3.91 -11.29 -3.56
CA PRO A 71 5.13 -12.01 -3.89
C PRO A 71 6.30 -11.03 -4.01
N LEU A 72 7.37 -11.28 -3.26
CA LEU A 72 8.60 -10.50 -3.30
C LEU A 72 9.63 -11.17 -4.19
N ILE A 73 10.42 -10.35 -4.88
CA ILE A 73 11.67 -10.79 -5.52
C ILE A 73 12.63 -11.33 -4.45
N GLU A 74 13.54 -12.21 -4.86
CA GLU A 74 14.54 -12.80 -3.97
C GLU A 74 15.39 -11.70 -3.31
N GLY A 75 15.47 -11.74 -1.98
CA GLY A 75 16.19 -10.77 -1.17
C GLY A 75 15.86 -10.91 0.31
N ALA A 76 16.43 -10.05 1.15
CA ALA A 76 16.07 -9.95 2.56
C ALA A 76 15.88 -8.47 2.92
N TRP A 77 14.64 -8.10 3.22
CA TRP A 77 14.24 -6.70 3.35
C TRP A 77 13.93 -6.36 4.81
N GLY A 78 14.70 -5.44 5.39
CA GLY A 78 14.49 -4.93 6.76
C GLY A 78 13.31 -3.98 6.87
N GLN A 79 13.09 -3.17 5.84
CA GLN A 79 11.97 -2.25 5.74
C GLN A 79 11.38 -2.35 4.35
N ILE A 80 10.06 -2.43 4.28
CA ILE A 80 9.30 -2.41 3.03
C ILE A 80 8.24 -1.32 3.15
N TYR A 81 8.05 -0.60 2.06
CA TYR A 81 6.93 0.32 1.89
C TYR A 81 5.93 -0.27 0.91
N ILE A 82 4.66 0.04 1.13
CA ILE A 82 3.58 -0.30 0.23
C ILE A 82 3.17 0.95 -0.50
N GLN A 83 3.06 0.82 -1.82
CA GLN A 83 2.48 1.84 -2.66
C GLN A 83 1.27 1.27 -3.39
N LEU A 84 0.19 2.05 -3.38
CA LEU A 84 -1.07 1.74 -4.01
C LEU A 84 -1.23 2.60 -5.26
N HIS A 85 -1.60 1.97 -6.36
CA HIS A 85 -1.91 2.62 -7.64
C HIS A 85 -3.36 2.35 -8.05
N ASP A 86 -3.96 3.23 -8.82
CA ASP A 86 -5.22 2.93 -9.50
C ASP A 86 -5.02 2.05 -10.75
N ALA A 87 -6.11 1.76 -11.47
CA ALA A 87 -6.06 0.95 -12.69
C ALA A 87 -5.28 1.59 -13.86
N ALA A 88 -5.06 2.90 -13.83
CA ALA A 88 -4.26 3.62 -14.79
C ALA A 88 -2.77 3.68 -14.39
N GLY A 89 -2.40 3.08 -13.26
CA GLY A 89 -1.04 3.13 -12.72
C GLY A 89 -0.70 4.44 -12.02
N VAL A 90 -1.70 5.29 -11.73
CA VAL A 90 -1.47 6.56 -11.03
C VAL A 90 -1.34 6.31 -9.54
N PRO A 91 -0.33 6.89 -8.85
CA PRO A 91 -0.17 6.73 -7.41
C PRO A 91 -1.40 7.23 -6.66
N TYR A 92 -1.90 6.38 -5.77
CA TYR A 92 -3.07 6.63 -4.95
C TYR A 92 -2.71 6.83 -3.48
N GLY A 93 -1.85 5.97 -2.94
CA GLY A 93 -1.45 6.04 -1.55
C GLY A 93 -0.11 5.36 -1.29
N LYS A 94 0.49 5.69 -0.15
CA LYS A 94 1.78 5.13 0.26
C LYS A 94 1.90 5.00 1.76
N GLY A 95 2.66 4.02 2.22
CA GLY A 95 2.87 3.76 3.64
C GLY A 95 3.98 2.77 3.91
N VAL A 96 4.28 2.55 5.18
CA VAL A 96 5.22 1.51 5.62
C VAL A 96 4.46 0.21 5.90
N ALA A 97 5.02 -0.93 5.49
CA ALA A 97 4.60 -2.24 5.96
C ALA A 97 5.26 -2.50 7.33
N ALA A 98 4.47 -2.48 8.39
CA ALA A 98 4.94 -2.91 9.71
C ALA A 98 5.03 -4.45 9.71
N MET A 99 6.24 -4.96 9.90
CA MET A 99 6.57 -6.39 9.86
C MET A 99 7.31 -6.80 11.14
N GLY A 100 7.14 -8.06 11.56
CA GLY A 100 7.82 -8.62 12.74
C GLY A 100 9.26 -9.10 12.49
N GLY A 101 9.88 -8.77 11.36
CA GLY A 101 11.21 -9.25 10.99
C GLY A 101 11.53 -9.03 9.50
N LEU A 102 12.61 -9.69 9.04
CA LEU A 102 13.03 -9.65 7.64
C LEU A 102 12.01 -10.37 6.74
N ALA A 103 11.70 -9.78 5.59
CA ALA A 103 10.89 -10.41 4.55
C ALA A 103 11.77 -10.88 3.39
N ALA A 104 11.56 -12.11 2.90
CA ALA A 104 12.39 -12.69 1.84
C ALA A 104 11.63 -13.31 0.66
N HIS A 105 10.32 -13.49 0.78
CA HIS A 105 9.54 -14.21 -0.24
C HIS A 105 8.11 -13.69 -0.43
N TRP A 106 7.39 -13.51 0.67
CA TRP A 106 5.97 -13.14 0.64
C TRP A 106 5.64 -12.21 1.80
N LEU A 107 4.82 -11.20 1.52
CA LEU A 107 4.12 -10.42 2.53
C LEU A 107 2.65 -10.81 2.57
N ASP A 108 2.14 -11.09 3.76
CA ASP A 108 0.75 -11.46 3.96
C ASP A 108 0.03 -10.55 4.95
N ALA A 109 -1.04 -9.93 4.48
CA ALA A 109 -1.97 -9.15 5.28
C ALA A 109 -3.32 -9.86 5.33
N ALA A 110 -3.87 -10.00 6.53
CA ALA A 110 -5.27 -10.40 6.70
C ALA A 110 -6.21 -9.29 6.17
N PRO A 111 -7.51 -9.56 5.99
CA PRO A 111 -8.49 -8.50 5.80
C PRO A 111 -8.34 -7.38 6.85
N ASP A 112 -8.68 -6.17 6.46
CA ASP A 112 -8.63 -4.94 7.27
C ASP A 112 -7.24 -4.52 7.78
N MET A 113 -6.16 -5.20 7.35
CA MET A 113 -4.79 -4.88 7.75
C MET A 113 -4.08 -3.91 6.80
N ILE A 114 -4.66 -3.60 5.65
CA ILE A 114 -4.19 -2.52 4.79
C ILE A 114 -5.25 -1.43 4.81
N THR A 115 -4.86 -0.23 5.23
CA THR A 115 -5.75 0.92 5.30
C THR A 115 -5.24 2.08 4.47
N VAL A 116 -6.17 2.87 3.91
CA VAL A 116 -5.87 4.18 3.31
C VAL A 116 -6.65 5.25 4.05
N THR A 117 -5.94 6.22 4.61
CA THR A 117 -6.53 7.32 5.37
C THR A 117 -6.26 8.63 4.61
N ALA A 118 -7.32 9.38 4.32
CA ALA A 118 -7.18 10.75 3.82
C ALA A 118 -6.82 11.67 5.00
N PRO A 119 -5.91 12.66 4.82
CA PRO A 119 -5.69 13.69 5.82
C PRO A 119 -6.99 14.36 6.20
N VAL A 120 -7.28 14.47 7.49
CA VAL A 120 -8.38 15.31 7.96
C VAL A 120 -7.98 16.75 7.68
N THR A 121 -8.59 17.36 6.67
CA THR A 121 -8.48 18.81 6.46
C THR A 121 -9.11 19.48 7.68
N ARG A 122 -8.28 19.94 8.61
CA ARG A 122 -8.75 20.87 9.64
C ARG A 122 -8.98 22.20 8.92
N HIS A 123 -10.25 22.53 8.69
CA HIS A 123 -10.66 23.88 8.33
C HIS A 123 -10.49 24.81 9.52
#